data_AF-A0A2M9MA55-F1
#
_entry.id   AF-A0A2M9MA55-F1
#
_cell.length_a   1.000
_cell.length_b   1.000
_cell.length_c   1.000
_cell.angle_alpha   90.00
_cell.angle_beta   90.00
_cell.angle_gamma   90.00
#
_symmetry.space_group_name_H-M   'P 1'
#
loop_
_entity.id
_entity.type
_entity.pdbx_description
1 polymer ?
#
loop_
_entity_poly.entity_id
_entity_poly.type
_entity_poly.pdbx_seq_one_letter_code
_entity_poly.pdbx_strand_id
1 'polypeptide(L)'
;MTTTAPTSPRAHRAAVDLAAVREAWGDLLAAIERRPAAEWPPREARGFLDQLAADEHHVEDDAVPAEPTFGRLPLVLREHPAPLNLSALDAAIEVERALFDLADQVAEQVQRPIRTTRDAHGHITTDQADAADPARWRYQAPTSPGSRAFGLHWAAVWIEGRAEDEPHGDLFAPTPPRLLDQIADTAHRARRAVERTLGRDRTTALDDPCPWCAGQLAGHTRPDGEPVVTCSTGEACAAPVDLAGRRRVWRGVDLVGLWVALDGRRRGAAA
;
A
#
# COMPACT_ATOMS: atom_id res chain seq x y z
N MET A 1 -2.29 35.90 -7.60
CA MET A 1 -1.37 34.90 -8.19
C MET A 1 -0.45 34.43 -7.08
N THR A 2 -0.85 33.40 -6.36
CA THR A 2 -0.03 32.79 -5.30
C THR A 2 0.86 31.77 -5.98
N THR A 3 2.14 32.09 -6.11
CA THR A 3 3.16 31.17 -6.60
C THR A 3 3.30 30.05 -5.58
N THR A 4 2.77 28.86 -5.88
CA THR A 4 3.02 27.65 -5.10
C THR A 4 4.52 27.43 -5.08
N ALA A 5 5.13 27.49 -3.90
CA ALA A 5 6.55 27.17 -3.76
C ALA A 5 6.79 25.73 -4.25
N PRO A 6 7.96 25.41 -4.81
CA PRO A 6 8.25 24.04 -5.22
C PRO A 6 8.19 23.12 -4.00
N THR A 7 7.32 22.11 -4.06
CA THR A 7 7.16 21.07 -3.04
C THR A 7 8.51 20.43 -2.73
N SER A 8 8.86 20.34 -1.45
CA SER A 8 10.14 19.75 -1.06
C SER A 8 10.22 18.28 -1.53
N PRO A 9 11.40 17.75 -1.90
CA PRO A 9 11.53 16.35 -2.30
C PRO A 9 11.03 15.36 -1.23
N ARG A 10 11.14 15.74 0.05
CA ARG A 10 10.63 14.97 1.19
C ARG A 10 9.10 14.97 1.25
N ALA A 11 8.48 16.13 1.05
CA ALA A 11 7.02 16.24 0.98
C ALA A 11 6.46 15.43 -0.19
N HIS A 12 7.08 15.54 -1.37
CA HIS A 12 6.66 14.75 -2.54
C HIS A 12 6.77 13.25 -2.30
N ARG A 13 7.88 12.78 -1.71
CA ARG A 13 8.05 11.36 -1.36
C ARG A 13 7.01 10.90 -0.35
N ALA A 14 6.70 11.72 0.66
CA ALA A 14 5.66 11.41 1.62
C ALA A 14 4.29 11.27 0.94
N ALA A 15 3.93 12.20 0.04
CA ALA A 15 2.68 12.15 -0.71
C ALA A 15 2.58 10.87 -1.55
N VAL A 16 3.63 10.51 -2.29
CA VAL A 16 3.70 9.26 -3.07
C VAL A 16 3.52 8.03 -2.16
N ASP A 17 4.24 7.96 -1.03
CA ASP A 17 4.15 6.81 -0.14
C ASP A 17 2.78 6.71 0.55
N LEU A 18 2.16 7.84 0.93
CA LEU A 18 0.79 7.89 1.48
C LEU A 18 -0.26 7.50 0.45
N ALA A 19 -0.13 7.96 -0.81
CA ALA A 19 -1.01 7.56 -1.90
C ALA A 19 -0.95 6.04 -2.14
N ALA A 20 0.26 5.47 -2.21
CA ALA A 20 0.45 4.03 -2.37
C ALA A 20 -0.18 3.22 -1.22
N VAL A 21 -0.08 3.71 0.03
CA VAL A 21 -0.76 3.08 1.18
C VAL A 21 -2.28 3.12 1.00
N ARG A 22 -2.86 4.26 0.60
CA ARG A 22 -4.33 4.36 0.38
C ARG A 22 -4.82 3.40 -0.71
N GLU A 23 -4.08 3.30 -1.81
CA GLU A 23 -4.42 2.42 -2.93
C GLU A 23 -4.36 0.94 -2.52
N ALA A 24 -3.31 0.55 -1.79
CA ALA A 24 -3.12 -0.83 -1.33
C ALA A 24 -3.96 -1.21 -0.09
N TRP A 25 -4.60 -0.24 0.56
CA TRP A 25 -5.33 -0.47 1.81
C TRP A 25 -6.49 -1.46 1.65
N GLY A 26 -7.26 -1.33 0.57
CA GLY A 26 -8.37 -2.25 0.28
C GLY A 26 -7.89 -3.69 0.09
N ASP A 27 -6.76 -3.87 -0.60
CA ASP A 27 -6.14 -5.18 -0.79
C ASP A 27 -5.66 -5.78 0.53
N LEU A 28 -5.06 -4.96 1.41
CA LEU A 28 -4.61 -5.40 2.72
C LEU A 28 -5.77 -5.85 3.60
N LEU A 29 -6.86 -5.08 3.64
CA LEU A 29 -8.06 -5.46 4.38
C LEU A 29 -8.68 -6.74 3.83
N ALA A 30 -8.74 -6.88 2.50
CA ALA A 30 -9.24 -8.09 1.88
C ALA A 30 -8.30 -9.29 2.04
N ALA A 31 -7.02 -9.08 2.35
CA ALA A 31 -6.06 -10.14 2.64
C ALA A 31 -6.26 -10.76 4.04
N ILE A 32 -6.91 -10.05 4.99
CA ILE A 32 -7.24 -10.56 6.34
C ILE A 32 -8.14 -11.80 6.24
N GLU A 33 -9.08 -11.78 5.30
CA GLU A 33 -10.06 -12.84 5.05
C GLU A 33 -9.56 -13.92 4.08
N ARG A 34 -8.28 -13.89 3.69
CA ARG A 34 -7.68 -14.86 2.77
C ARG A 34 -6.55 -15.61 3.47
N ARG A 35 -6.42 -16.92 3.22
CA ARG A 35 -5.24 -17.65 3.73
C ARG A 35 -3.96 -17.11 3.09
N PRO A 36 -2.86 -16.98 3.85
CA PRO A 36 -1.57 -16.60 3.27
C PRO A 36 -1.18 -17.53 2.12
N ALA A 37 -0.95 -17.00 0.93
CA ALA A 37 -0.49 -17.80 -0.20
C ALA A 37 0.98 -18.20 -0.01
N ALA A 38 1.23 -19.49 0.22
CA ALA A 38 2.59 -20.02 0.39
C ALA A 38 3.43 -19.91 -0.90
N GLU A 39 2.79 -20.05 -2.07
CA GLU A 39 3.41 -20.10 -3.39
C GLU A 39 2.94 -18.97 -4.32
N TRP A 40 3.80 -18.58 -5.26
CA TRP A 40 3.51 -17.61 -6.32
C TRP A 40 3.42 -18.32 -7.68
N PRO A 41 2.47 -17.97 -8.57
CA PRO A 41 1.38 -17.00 -8.36
C PRO A 41 0.37 -17.53 -7.34
N PRO A 42 -0.37 -16.65 -6.63
CA PRO A 42 -1.49 -17.08 -5.80
C PRO A 42 -2.37 -18.01 -6.64
N ARG A 43 -2.75 -19.18 -6.13
CA ARG A 43 -3.54 -20.17 -6.88
C ARG A 43 -4.82 -19.57 -7.48
N GLU A 44 -5.36 -18.55 -6.84
CA GLU A 44 -6.54 -17.79 -7.30
C GLU A 44 -6.21 -16.78 -8.42
N ALA A 45 -4.99 -16.24 -8.45
CA ALA A 45 -4.50 -15.43 -9.58
C ALA A 45 -4.13 -16.29 -10.80
N ARG A 46 -3.80 -17.59 -10.61
CA ARG A 46 -3.80 -18.55 -11.73
C ARG A 46 -5.19 -18.68 -12.32
N GLY A 47 -6.23 -18.80 -11.50
CA GLY A 47 -7.62 -18.82 -11.97
C GLY A 47 -7.99 -17.57 -12.77
N PHE A 48 -7.61 -16.37 -12.30
CA PHE A 48 -7.87 -15.11 -13.01
C PHE A 48 -7.03 -14.95 -14.28
N LEU A 49 -5.77 -15.40 -14.30
CA LEU A 49 -4.92 -15.38 -15.49
C LEU A 49 -5.33 -16.45 -16.52
N ASP A 50 -5.77 -17.63 -16.06
CA ASP A 50 -6.36 -18.68 -16.88
C ASP A 50 -7.74 -18.25 -17.40
N GLN A 51 -8.52 -17.49 -16.62
CA GLN A 51 -9.76 -16.85 -17.08
C GLN A 51 -9.49 -15.78 -18.13
N LEU A 52 -8.48 -14.91 -17.95
CA LEU A 52 -8.10 -13.94 -18.98
C LEU A 52 -7.61 -14.62 -20.26
N ALA A 53 -6.89 -15.74 -20.14
CA ALA A 53 -6.47 -16.56 -21.28
C ALA A 53 -7.63 -17.33 -21.94
N ALA A 54 -8.66 -17.70 -21.17
CA ALA A 54 -9.87 -18.37 -21.66
C ALA A 54 -10.89 -17.37 -22.24
N ASP A 55 -10.97 -16.15 -21.71
CA ASP A 55 -11.84 -15.06 -22.16
C ASP A 55 -11.41 -14.53 -23.54
N GLU A 56 -10.11 -14.59 -23.87
CA GLU A 56 -9.65 -14.35 -25.27
C GLU A 56 -10.19 -15.39 -26.27
N HIS A 57 -10.68 -16.54 -25.80
CA HIS A 57 -11.22 -17.63 -26.64
C HIS A 57 -12.75 -17.78 -26.61
N HIS A 58 -13.48 -16.99 -25.81
CA HIS A 58 -14.93 -17.14 -25.62
C HIS A 58 -15.70 -15.83 -25.82
N VAL A 59 -15.56 -15.23 -27.01
CA VAL A 59 -16.55 -14.27 -27.52
C VAL A 59 -17.51 -15.02 -28.44
N GLU A 60 -18.49 -15.72 -27.85
CA GLU A 60 -19.75 -16.21 -28.45
C GLU A 60 -20.37 -17.28 -27.52
N ASP A 61 -21.18 -16.89 -26.53
CA ASP A 61 -22.56 -17.39 -26.35
C ASP A 61 -23.25 -16.79 -25.10
N ASP A 62 -24.58 -16.68 -25.20
CA ASP A 62 -25.48 -15.79 -24.46
C ASP A 62 -26.03 -16.28 -23.07
N ALA A 63 -26.45 -15.28 -22.28
CA ALA A 63 -27.63 -15.21 -21.38
C ALA A 63 -27.63 -15.81 -19.93
N VAL A 64 -27.88 -14.99 -18.89
CA VAL A 64 -29.16 -14.45 -18.33
C VAL A 64 -28.88 -13.79 -16.95
N PRO A 65 -29.41 -12.59 -16.61
CA PRO A 65 -29.24 -11.98 -15.29
C PRO A 65 -30.35 -12.40 -14.30
N ALA A 66 -29.97 -12.89 -13.11
CA ALA A 66 -30.88 -13.18 -12.02
C ALA A 66 -31.19 -11.92 -11.18
N GLU A 67 -32.47 -11.60 -11.00
CA GLU A 67 -32.96 -10.46 -10.21
C GLU A 67 -32.73 -10.63 -8.69
N PRO A 68 -32.42 -9.55 -7.94
CA PRO A 68 -32.14 -9.63 -6.50
C PRO A 68 -33.43 -9.56 -5.67
N THR A 69 -33.75 -10.66 -4.97
CA THR A 69 -34.84 -10.71 -3.99
C THR A 69 -34.35 -10.18 -2.64
N PHE A 70 -34.85 -9.01 -2.21
CA PHE A 70 -34.54 -8.44 -0.90
C PHE A 70 -35.28 -9.16 0.23
N GLY A 71 -34.59 -10.13 0.85
CA GLY A 71 -35.01 -10.77 2.10
C GLY A 71 -34.59 -9.95 3.33
N ARG A 72 -35.49 -9.86 4.32
CA ARG A 72 -35.30 -9.19 5.61
C ARG A 72 -34.00 -9.65 6.30
N LEU A 73 -33.15 -8.70 6.68
CA LEU A 73 -31.89 -8.95 7.39
C LEU A 73 -32.15 -9.52 8.80
N PRO A 74 -31.71 -10.76 9.10
CA PRO A 74 -31.70 -11.27 10.46
C PRO A 74 -30.62 -10.50 11.25
N LEU A 75 -30.96 -10.08 12.47
CA LEU A 75 -30.02 -9.52 13.44
C LEU A 75 -29.11 -10.65 13.97
N VAL A 76 -28.24 -11.16 13.11
CA VAL A 76 -27.15 -12.03 13.54
C VAL A 76 -26.08 -11.11 14.10
N LEU A 77 -25.77 -11.28 15.38
CA LEU A 77 -24.53 -10.83 15.99
C LEU A 77 -23.43 -11.22 14.99
N ARG A 78 -22.76 -10.26 14.34
CA ARG A 78 -21.80 -10.58 13.28
C ARG A 78 -20.74 -11.52 13.87
N GLU A 79 -20.89 -12.80 13.60
CA GLU A 79 -19.82 -13.79 13.63
C GLU A 79 -18.88 -13.33 12.53
N HIS A 80 -18.03 -12.35 12.86
CA HIS A 80 -16.90 -12.04 12.02
C HIS A 80 -16.06 -13.32 12.04
N PRO A 81 -15.93 -14.02 10.89
CA PRO A 81 -15.12 -15.22 10.84
C PRO A 81 -13.72 -14.87 11.37
N ALA A 82 -13.12 -15.79 12.13
CA ALA A 82 -11.79 -15.54 12.66
C ALA A 82 -10.84 -15.21 11.49
N PRO A 83 -9.99 -14.18 11.63
CA PRO A 83 -9.12 -13.72 10.55
C PRO A 83 -8.26 -14.88 10.05
N LEU A 84 -8.26 -15.09 8.73
CA LEU A 84 -7.51 -16.18 8.10
C LEU A 84 -6.03 -15.84 7.90
N ASN A 85 -5.68 -14.56 7.97
CA ASN A 85 -4.31 -14.06 7.90
C ASN A 85 -4.03 -13.05 9.02
N LEU A 86 -3.44 -13.54 10.11
CA LEU A 86 -3.06 -12.70 11.26
C LEU A 86 -1.98 -11.67 10.90
N SER A 87 -1.06 -11.99 9.99
CA SER A 87 -0.03 -11.03 9.56
C SER A 87 -0.63 -9.83 8.81
N ALA A 88 -1.67 -10.05 8.00
CA ALA A 88 -2.44 -8.97 7.37
C ALA A 88 -3.16 -8.10 8.40
N LEU A 89 -3.77 -8.72 9.41
CA LEU A 89 -4.44 -7.99 10.48
C LEU A 89 -3.45 -7.17 11.31
N ASP A 90 -2.33 -7.76 11.72
CA ASP A 90 -1.29 -7.08 12.51
C ASP A 90 -0.72 -5.88 11.75
N ALA A 91 -0.40 -6.06 10.45
CA ALA A 91 0.08 -4.98 9.60
C ALA A 91 -0.96 -3.86 9.44
N ALA A 92 -2.24 -4.20 9.29
CA ALA A 92 -3.31 -3.21 9.21
C ALA A 92 -3.40 -2.39 10.51
N ILE A 93 -3.41 -3.05 11.67
CA ILE A 93 -3.45 -2.37 12.98
C ILE A 93 -2.21 -1.50 13.20
N GLU A 94 -1.03 -2.00 12.86
CA GLU A 94 0.23 -1.26 12.99
C GLU A 94 0.22 0.02 12.15
N VAL A 95 -0.15 -0.11 10.87
CA VAL A 95 -0.17 1.00 9.92
C VAL A 95 -1.24 2.03 10.29
N GLU A 96 -2.43 1.58 10.69
CA GLU A 96 -3.51 2.46 11.13
C GLU A 96 -3.10 3.28 12.36
N ARG A 97 -2.57 2.61 13.40
CA ARG A 97 -2.08 3.30 14.59
C ARG A 97 -0.97 4.30 14.25
N ALA A 98 0.01 3.89 13.45
CA ALA A 98 1.12 4.75 13.07
C ALA A 98 0.65 6.03 12.33
N LEU A 99 -0.32 5.91 11.42
CA LEU A 99 -0.84 7.07 10.70
C LEU A 99 -1.75 7.95 11.56
N PHE A 100 -2.59 7.37 12.44
CA PHE A 100 -3.38 8.18 13.36
C PHE A 100 -2.54 8.92 14.39
N ASP A 101 -1.53 8.25 14.96
CA ASP A 101 -0.62 8.89 15.91
C ASP A 101 0.25 9.95 15.22
N LEU A 102 0.59 9.76 13.94
CA LEU A 102 1.24 10.78 13.14
C LEU A 102 0.31 11.98 12.89
N ALA A 103 -0.96 11.75 12.57
CA ALA A 103 -1.93 12.82 12.36
C ALA A 103 -2.11 13.67 13.64
N ASP A 104 -2.19 13.03 14.81
CA ASP A 104 -2.24 13.74 16.10
C ASP A 104 -0.98 14.60 16.32
N GLN A 105 0.22 14.05 16.08
CA GLN A 105 1.48 14.80 16.23
C GLN A 105 1.61 15.96 15.25
N VAL A 106 1.16 15.77 14.01
CA VAL A 106 1.14 16.84 13.00
C VAL A 106 0.17 17.93 13.44
N ALA A 107 -1.06 17.56 13.83
CA ALA A 107 -2.06 18.50 14.30
C ALA A 107 -1.54 19.30 15.52
N GLU A 108 -0.84 18.66 16.45
CA GLU A 108 -0.30 19.33 17.63
C GLU A 108 0.69 20.45 17.26
N GLN A 109 1.50 20.24 16.23
CA GLN A 109 2.55 21.17 15.85
C GLN A 109 2.11 22.22 14.81
N VAL A 110 1.25 21.86 13.87
CA VAL A 110 0.91 22.73 12.73
C VAL A 110 -0.49 23.32 12.82
N GLN A 111 -1.43 22.68 13.51
CA GLN A 111 -2.81 23.18 13.59
C GLN A 111 -2.93 24.25 14.66
N ARG A 112 -3.47 25.42 14.26
CA ARG A 112 -3.76 26.50 15.20
C ARG A 112 -4.77 26.04 16.27
N PRO A 113 -4.58 26.39 17.56
CA PRO A 113 -5.60 26.17 18.60
C PRO A 113 -6.94 26.80 18.22
N ILE A 114 -8.07 26.23 18.68
CA ILE A 114 -9.40 26.76 18.36
C ILE A 114 -9.52 28.20 18.89
N ARG A 115 -10.08 29.11 18.08
CA ARG A 115 -10.28 30.52 18.44
C ARG A 115 -11.25 30.61 19.60
N THR A 116 -11.03 31.62 20.42
CA THR A 116 -11.99 32.03 21.44
C THR A 116 -12.69 33.30 20.99
N THR A 117 -14.01 33.35 21.15
CA THR A 117 -14.84 34.53 20.94
C THR A 117 -15.36 35.05 22.28
N ARG A 118 -15.96 36.25 22.29
CA ARG A 118 -16.70 36.76 23.44
C ARG A 118 -18.19 36.64 23.16
N ASP A 119 -18.94 36.09 24.11
CA ASP A 119 -20.40 36.04 24.04
C ASP A 119 -21.02 37.43 24.30
N ALA A 120 -22.36 37.50 24.21
CA ALA A 120 -23.11 38.73 24.47
C ALA A 120 -22.95 39.26 25.92
N HIS A 121 -22.51 38.42 26.84
CA HIS A 121 -22.28 38.75 28.25
C HIS A 121 -20.78 39.02 28.55
N GLY A 122 -19.92 38.99 27.53
CA GLY A 122 -18.49 39.24 27.63
C GLY A 122 -17.64 38.05 28.11
N HIS A 123 -18.23 36.86 28.26
CA HIS A 123 -17.50 35.64 28.60
C HIS A 123 -16.71 35.11 27.40
N ILE A 124 -15.49 34.62 27.66
CA ILE A 124 -14.66 33.98 26.65
C ILE A 124 -15.22 32.57 26.42
N THR A 125 -15.68 32.31 25.20
CA THR A 125 -16.21 31.01 24.77
C THR A 125 -15.46 30.52 23.54
N THR A 126 -15.47 29.20 23.30
CA THR A 126 -14.88 28.62 22.10
C THR A 126 -15.73 28.98 20.88
N ASP A 127 -15.08 29.46 19.82
CA ASP A 127 -15.72 29.69 18.54
C ASP A 127 -16.18 28.35 17.95
N GLN A 128 -17.50 28.15 17.92
CA GLN A 128 -18.10 26.90 17.46
C GLN A 128 -17.91 26.67 15.96
N ALA A 129 -17.85 27.74 15.15
CA ALA A 129 -17.61 27.61 13.71
C ALA A 129 -16.18 27.15 13.45
N ASP A 130 -15.20 27.73 14.16
CA ASP A 130 -13.80 27.29 14.10
C ASP A 130 -13.62 25.86 14.65
N ALA A 131 -14.31 25.50 15.74
CA ALA A 131 -14.28 24.15 16.29
C ALA A 131 -14.90 23.11 15.34
N ALA A 132 -15.94 23.50 14.60
CA ALA A 132 -16.67 22.64 13.68
C ALA A 132 -16.07 22.59 12.27
N ASP A 133 -14.96 23.29 12.01
CA ASP A 133 -14.27 23.27 10.73
C ASP A 133 -13.92 21.82 10.31
N PRO A 134 -14.32 21.38 9.10
CA PRO A 134 -14.03 20.03 8.59
C PRO A 134 -12.56 19.81 8.23
N ALA A 135 -11.78 20.86 7.95
CA ALA A 135 -10.36 20.74 7.65
C ALA A 135 -9.52 20.42 8.89
N ARG A 136 -10.05 20.65 10.10
CA ARG A 136 -9.36 20.36 11.36
C ARG A 136 -9.28 18.86 11.62
N TRP A 137 -8.09 18.43 12.01
CA TRP A 137 -7.93 17.18 12.72
C TRP A 137 -8.46 17.31 14.14
N ARG A 138 -9.35 16.39 14.52
CA ARG A 138 -9.98 16.30 15.84
C ARG A 138 -9.43 15.07 16.55
N TYR A 139 -8.78 15.31 17.68
CA TYR A 139 -8.26 14.26 18.53
C TYR A 139 -9.37 13.32 19.01
N GLN A 140 -8.99 12.07 19.27
CA GLN A 140 -9.84 11.13 19.96
C GLN A 140 -10.13 11.62 21.39
N ALA A 141 -11.40 11.58 21.78
CA ALA A 141 -11.87 11.84 23.13
C ALA A 141 -12.60 10.60 23.68
N PRO A 142 -12.77 10.46 25.00
CA PRO A 142 -13.48 9.31 25.58
C PRO A 142 -14.88 9.07 25.01
N THR A 143 -15.56 10.14 24.57
CA THR A 143 -16.93 10.12 24.04
C THR A 143 -16.99 10.25 22.51
N SER A 144 -15.86 10.42 21.83
CA SER A 144 -15.83 10.64 20.38
C SER A 144 -14.53 10.13 19.76
N PRO A 145 -14.59 9.28 18.72
CA PRO A 145 -13.40 8.88 17.97
C PRO A 145 -12.69 10.04 17.25
N GLY A 146 -13.30 11.22 17.16
CA GLY A 146 -12.73 12.37 16.45
C GLY A 146 -12.56 12.09 14.96
N SER A 147 -11.49 12.63 14.36
CA SER A 147 -11.19 12.43 12.94
C SER A 147 -10.77 11.00 12.59
N ARG A 148 -10.38 10.19 13.60
CA ARG A 148 -10.09 8.75 13.39
C ARG A 148 -11.33 7.97 12.93
N ALA A 149 -12.54 8.49 13.14
CA ALA A 149 -13.80 7.89 12.68
C ALA A 149 -13.90 7.75 11.15
N PHE A 150 -13.22 8.63 10.40
CA PHE A 150 -13.22 8.62 8.94
C PHE A 150 -12.23 7.60 8.36
N GLY A 151 -11.48 6.90 9.22
CA GLY A 151 -10.60 5.81 8.84
C GLY A 151 -9.25 6.26 8.27
N LEU A 152 -8.43 5.27 7.91
CA LEU A 152 -7.05 5.46 7.48
C LEU A 152 -6.92 6.32 6.21
N HIS A 153 -7.85 6.17 5.26
CA HIS A 153 -7.83 6.93 4.02
C HIS A 153 -7.85 8.43 4.29
N TRP A 154 -8.75 8.87 5.18
CA TRP A 154 -8.83 10.28 5.58
C TRP A 154 -7.57 10.76 6.29
N ALA A 155 -7.02 9.98 7.22
CA ALA A 155 -5.77 10.36 7.90
C ALA A 155 -4.62 10.54 6.91
N ALA A 156 -4.49 9.64 5.93
CA ALA A 156 -3.46 9.75 4.89
C ALA A 156 -3.63 11.01 4.01
N VAL A 157 -4.85 11.30 3.54
CA VAL A 157 -5.15 12.54 2.79
C VAL A 157 -4.82 13.78 3.62
N TRP A 158 -5.22 13.78 4.89
CA TRP A 158 -5.04 14.92 5.76
C TRP A 158 -3.56 15.21 6.03
N ILE A 159 -2.75 14.17 6.30
CA ILE A 159 -1.30 14.28 6.48
C ILE A 159 -0.62 14.74 5.18
N GLU A 160 -1.02 14.19 4.03
CA GLU A 160 -0.52 14.58 2.70
C GLU A 160 -0.70 16.09 2.46
N GLY A 161 -1.90 16.62 2.70
CA GLY A 161 -2.16 18.06 2.56
C GLY A 161 -1.31 18.93 3.50
N ARG A 162 -0.90 18.43 4.68
CA ARG A 162 0.06 19.14 5.54
C ARG A 162 1.50 19.01 5.06
N ALA A 163 1.88 17.87 4.50
CA ALA A 163 3.21 17.67 3.94
C ALA A 163 3.47 18.57 2.73
N GLU A 164 2.46 18.77 1.88
CA GLU A 164 2.52 19.63 0.69
C GLU A 164 2.23 21.11 0.97
N ASP A 165 1.99 21.48 2.23
CA ASP A 165 1.65 22.83 2.67
C ASP A 165 0.41 23.39 1.94
N GLU A 166 -0.65 22.56 1.84
CA GLU A 166 -1.86 22.89 1.11
C GLU A 166 -2.56 24.13 1.72
N PRO A 167 -2.90 25.16 0.90
CA PRO A 167 -3.44 26.43 1.40
C PRO A 167 -4.79 26.27 2.10
N HIS A 168 -4.87 26.69 3.36
CA HIS A 168 -6.07 26.59 4.20
C HIS A 168 -6.25 27.83 5.09
N GLY A 169 -5.93 29.01 4.54
CA GLY A 169 -5.95 30.27 5.28
C GLY A 169 -4.91 30.28 6.40
N ASP A 170 -5.32 30.70 7.60
CA ASP A 170 -4.48 30.75 8.80
C ASP A 170 -4.71 29.58 9.77
N LEU A 171 -5.40 28.53 9.31
CA LEU A 171 -5.72 27.36 10.13
C LEU A 171 -4.47 26.55 10.49
N PHE A 172 -3.49 26.52 9.59
CA PHE A 172 -2.25 25.77 9.77
C PHE A 172 -1.03 26.66 9.60
N ALA A 173 -0.05 26.46 10.47
CA ALA A 173 1.30 26.96 10.26
C ALA A 173 2.04 26.07 9.24
N PRO A 174 3.07 26.60 8.55
CA PRO A 174 3.91 25.79 7.67
C PRO A 174 4.55 24.61 8.42
N THR A 175 4.55 23.44 7.78
CA THR A 175 5.09 22.22 8.39
C THR A 175 6.61 22.33 8.62
N PRO A 176 7.11 22.21 9.86
CA PRO A 176 8.54 22.28 10.15
C PRO A 176 9.34 21.18 9.43
N PRO A 177 10.59 21.44 8.98
CA PRO A 177 11.39 20.43 8.25
C PRO A 177 11.58 19.10 8.99
N ARG A 178 11.76 19.13 10.32
CA ARG A 178 11.88 17.90 11.13
C ARG A 178 10.60 17.06 11.12
N LEU A 179 9.44 17.73 11.11
CA LEU A 179 8.15 17.06 11.03
C LEU A 179 7.94 16.48 9.63
N LEU A 180 8.39 17.15 8.57
CA LEU A 180 8.39 16.60 7.20
C LEU A 180 9.24 15.32 7.09
N ASP A 181 10.43 15.29 7.69
CA ASP A 181 11.25 14.07 7.74
C ASP A 181 10.52 12.93 8.46
N GLN A 182 9.86 13.23 9.58
CA GLN A 182 9.09 12.25 10.34
C GLN A 182 7.88 11.73 9.56
N ILE A 183 7.16 12.61 8.85
CA ILE A 183 6.04 12.25 7.98
C ILE A 183 6.53 11.31 6.88
N ALA A 184 7.60 11.69 6.17
CA ALA A 184 8.17 10.90 5.09
C ALA A 184 8.64 9.50 5.57
N ASP A 185 9.34 9.44 6.70
CA ASP A 185 9.83 8.17 7.23
C ASP A 185 8.69 7.25 7.70
N THR A 186 7.64 7.82 8.28
CA THR A 186 6.48 7.05 8.74
C THR A 186 5.64 6.56 7.58
N ALA A 187 5.38 7.41 6.57
CA ALA A 187 4.73 7.00 5.33
C ALA A 187 5.51 5.88 4.63
N HIS A 188 6.83 6.01 4.55
CA HIS A 188 7.68 4.99 3.95
C HIS A 188 7.64 3.65 4.69
N ARG A 189 7.67 3.67 6.04
CA ARG A 189 7.53 2.46 6.86
C ARG A 189 6.16 1.82 6.69
N ALA A 190 5.10 2.62 6.71
CA ALA A 190 3.74 2.15 6.50
C ALA A 190 3.60 1.45 5.15
N ARG A 191 4.06 2.10 4.08
CA ARG A 191 4.11 1.54 2.73
C ARG A 191 4.85 0.20 2.69
N ARG A 192 6.06 0.15 3.23
CA ARG A 192 6.85 -1.11 3.29
C ARG A 192 6.16 -2.20 4.11
N ALA A 193 5.42 -1.86 5.16
CA ALA A 193 4.66 -2.84 5.94
C ALA A 193 3.52 -3.43 5.09
N VAL A 194 2.74 -2.59 4.40
CA VAL A 194 1.67 -3.01 3.50
C VAL A 194 2.22 -3.90 2.38
N GLU A 195 3.25 -3.44 1.66
CA GLU A 195 3.82 -4.13 0.51
C GLU A 195 4.43 -5.49 0.85
N ARG A 196 5.17 -5.58 1.97
CA ARG A 196 5.72 -6.86 2.45
C ARG A 196 4.60 -7.84 2.79
N THR A 197 3.54 -7.36 3.42
CA THR A 197 2.42 -8.20 3.87
C THR A 197 1.59 -8.71 2.69
N LEU A 198 1.42 -7.87 1.66
CA LEU A 198 0.81 -8.26 0.38
C LEU A 198 1.73 -9.11 -0.51
N GLY A 199 2.98 -9.37 -0.08
CA GLY A 199 3.94 -10.15 -0.85
C GLY A 199 4.43 -9.47 -2.13
N ARG A 200 4.26 -8.14 -2.25
CA ARG A 200 4.72 -7.33 -3.39
C ARG A 200 6.23 -7.03 -3.34
N ASP A 201 6.84 -7.17 -2.17
CA ASP A 201 8.30 -7.17 -1.96
C ASP A 201 8.74 -8.56 -1.47
N ARG A 202 9.10 -9.46 -2.41
CA ARG A 202 9.44 -10.85 -2.09
C ARG A 202 10.63 -11.35 -2.90
N THR A 203 11.45 -12.18 -2.25
CA THR A 203 12.44 -13.02 -2.91
C THR A 203 11.97 -14.48 -2.84
N THR A 204 11.95 -15.16 -3.99
CA THR A 204 11.47 -16.54 -4.13
C THR A 204 12.54 -17.37 -4.83
N ALA A 205 12.90 -18.52 -4.26
CA ALA A 205 13.73 -19.49 -4.97
C ALA A 205 12.91 -20.13 -6.10
N LEU A 206 13.45 -20.17 -7.32
CA LEU A 206 12.82 -20.87 -8.44
C LEU A 206 13.20 -22.35 -8.38
N ASP A 207 12.26 -23.24 -8.65
CA ASP A 207 12.53 -24.69 -8.59
C ASP A 207 13.54 -25.15 -9.65
N ASP A 208 13.55 -24.51 -10.82
CA ASP A 208 14.50 -24.85 -11.87
C ASP A 208 15.89 -24.25 -11.62
N PRO A 209 16.95 -25.05 -11.77
CA PRO A 209 18.31 -24.55 -11.69
C PRO A 209 18.67 -23.72 -12.92
N CYS A 210 19.65 -22.82 -12.75
CA CYS A 210 20.16 -21.97 -13.81
C CYS A 210 20.62 -22.80 -15.04
N PRO A 211 20.10 -22.55 -16.26
CA PRO A 211 20.43 -23.33 -17.45
C PRO A 211 21.93 -23.44 -17.75
N TRP A 212 22.68 -22.38 -17.42
CA TRP A 212 24.11 -22.23 -17.74
C TRP A 212 25.08 -22.75 -16.69
N CYS A 213 24.67 -22.88 -15.43
CA CYS A 213 25.61 -23.26 -14.35
C CYS A 213 24.99 -24.18 -13.28
N ALA A 214 23.73 -24.59 -13.46
CA ALA A 214 22.94 -25.37 -12.51
C ALA A 214 22.76 -24.75 -11.10
N GLY A 215 23.19 -23.49 -10.88
CA GLY A 215 23.00 -22.80 -9.61
C GLY A 215 21.55 -22.43 -9.33
N GLN A 216 21.21 -22.29 -8.04
CA GLN A 216 19.89 -21.85 -7.60
C GLN A 216 19.55 -20.46 -8.17
N LEU A 217 18.37 -20.34 -8.77
CA LEU A 217 17.80 -19.08 -9.22
C LEU A 217 16.89 -18.48 -8.13
N ALA A 218 16.93 -17.16 -7.99
CA ALA A 218 16.06 -16.42 -7.08
C ALA A 218 15.37 -15.28 -7.82
N GLY A 219 14.04 -15.29 -7.84
CA GLY A 219 13.20 -14.21 -8.35
C GLY A 219 12.99 -13.17 -7.27
N HIS A 220 13.04 -11.91 -7.63
CA HIS A 220 12.84 -10.75 -6.79
C HIS A 220 11.73 -9.92 -7.41
N THR A 221 10.65 -9.73 -6.67
CA THR A 221 9.56 -8.81 -7.02
C THR A 221 9.66 -7.63 -6.08
N ARG A 222 9.55 -6.42 -6.64
CA ARG A 222 9.50 -5.17 -5.87
C ARG A 222 8.25 -4.39 -6.26
N PRO A 223 7.66 -3.61 -5.34
CA PRO A 223 6.41 -2.90 -5.55
C PRO A 223 6.41 -1.96 -6.77
N ASP A 224 7.53 -1.28 -7.03
CA ASP A 224 7.71 -0.35 -8.17
C ASP A 224 8.80 -0.81 -9.14
N GLY A 225 9.26 -2.06 -9.00
CA GLY A 225 10.39 -2.57 -9.77
C GLY A 225 9.92 -3.60 -10.79
N GLU A 226 10.56 -3.60 -11.95
CA GLU A 226 10.47 -4.77 -12.84
C GLU A 226 10.90 -6.04 -12.08
N PRO A 227 10.23 -7.18 -12.32
CA PRO A 227 10.66 -8.44 -11.73
C PRO A 227 12.09 -8.75 -12.17
N VAL A 228 12.88 -9.29 -11.26
CA VAL A 228 14.30 -9.55 -11.48
C VAL A 228 14.61 -10.98 -11.06
N VAL A 229 15.33 -11.74 -11.88
CA VAL A 229 15.90 -13.04 -11.44
C VAL A 229 17.40 -12.89 -11.24
N THR A 230 17.95 -13.51 -10.19
CA THR A 230 19.40 -13.60 -9.97
C THR A 230 19.85 -15.05 -9.81
N CYS A 231 21.09 -15.33 -10.21
CA CYS A 231 21.72 -16.63 -10.01
C CYS A 231 22.65 -16.59 -8.80
N SER A 232 22.54 -17.61 -7.93
CA SER A 232 23.37 -17.78 -6.73
C SER A 232 24.85 -17.99 -7.05
N THR A 233 25.20 -18.58 -8.20
CA THR A 233 26.58 -18.82 -8.65
C THR A 233 27.35 -17.53 -8.95
N GLY A 234 26.66 -16.40 -9.10
CA GLY A 234 27.31 -15.10 -9.18
C GLY A 234 28.06 -14.87 -10.49
N GLU A 235 29.26 -14.29 -10.40
CA GLU A 235 30.14 -13.97 -11.53
C GLU A 235 30.66 -15.19 -12.31
N ALA A 236 30.73 -16.35 -11.65
CA ALA A 236 31.13 -17.61 -12.28
C ALA A 236 30.06 -18.19 -13.22
N CYS A 237 28.84 -17.64 -13.21
CA CYS A 237 27.80 -18.04 -14.15
C CYS A 237 28.07 -17.45 -15.54
N ALA A 238 28.16 -18.33 -16.55
CA ALA A 238 28.40 -17.99 -17.95
C ALA A 238 27.14 -17.53 -18.71
N ALA A 239 26.08 -17.15 -17.99
CA ALA A 239 24.84 -16.67 -18.63
C ALA A 239 25.09 -15.38 -19.42
N PRO A 240 24.46 -15.23 -20.61
CA PRO A 240 24.66 -14.09 -21.50
C PRO A 240 23.82 -12.87 -21.06
N VAL A 241 23.96 -12.46 -19.80
CA VAL A 241 23.28 -11.29 -19.22
C VAL A 241 24.22 -10.48 -18.36
N ASP A 242 23.84 -9.24 -18.09
CA ASP A 242 24.66 -8.32 -17.33
C ASP A 242 24.87 -8.76 -15.87
N LEU A 243 26.02 -8.33 -15.32
CA LEU A 243 26.28 -8.41 -13.90
C LEU A 243 25.74 -7.16 -13.21
N ALA A 244 24.85 -7.34 -12.24
CA ALA A 244 24.57 -6.28 -11.28
C ALA A 244 25.33 -6.58 -9.99
N GLY A 245 26.46 -5.90 -9.79
CA GLY A 245 27.40 -6.22 -8.73
C GLY A 245 28.09 -7.57 -8.99
N ARG A 246 27.88 -8.55 -8.11
CA ARG A 246 28.51 -9.88 -8.19
C ARG A 246 27.59 -11.00 -8.69
N ARG A 247 26.40 -10.66 -9.20
CA ARG A 247 25.42 -11.65 -9.66
C ARG A 247 24.96 -11.36 -11.08
N ARG A 248 24.72 -12.43 -11.85
CA ARG A 248 23.99 -12.37 -13.12
C ARG A 248 22.54 -12.05 -12.83
N VAL A 249 22.00 -11.09 -13.58
CA VAL A 249 20.68 -10.53 -13.33
C VAL A 249 19.89 -10.49 -14.63
N TRP A 250 18.71 -11.12 -14.63
CA TRP A 250 17.76 -11.07 -15.74
C TRP A 250 16.64 -10.10 -15.38
N ARG A 251 16.35 -9.16 -16.28
CA ARG A 251 15.27 -8.17 -16.14
C ARG A 251 14.60 -7.91 -17.49
N GLY A 252 13.39 -7.37 -17.48
CA GLY A 252 12.67 -7.00 -18.70
C GLY A 252 12.70 -8.13 -19.76
N VAL A 253 13.24 -7.82 -20.93
CA VAL A 253 13.33 -8.75 -22.07
C VAL A 253 14.24 -9.96 -21.81
N ASP A 254 15.24 -9.85 -20.93
CA ASP A 254 16.14 -10.97 -20.61
C ASP A 254 15.42 -12.11 -19.89
N LEU A 255 14.31 -11.81 -19.20
CA LEU A 255 13.47 -12.82 -18.57
C LEU A 255 12.84 -13.76 -19.59
N VAL A 256 12.54 -13.26 -20.80
CA VAL A 256 12.03 -14.10 -21.89
C VAL A 256 13.12 -15.08 -22.33
N GLY A 257 14.37 -14.62 -22.47
CA GLY A 257 15.51 -15.47 -22.79
C GLY A 257 15.77 -16.54 -21.72
N LEU A 258 15.65 -16.17 -20.45
CA LEU A 258 15.71 -17.12 -19.34
C LEU A 258 14.59 -18.17 -19.42
N TRP A 259 13.35 -17.75 -19.66
CA TRP A 259 12.21 -18.65 -19.76
C TRP A 259 12.38 -19.67 -20.89
N VAL A 260 12.80 -19.22 -22.08
CA VAL A 260 13.05 -20.11 -23.24
C VAL A 260 14.13 -21.15 -22.91
N ALA A 261 15.22 -20.74 -22.24
CA ALA A 261 16.30 -21.65 -21.86
C ALA A 261 15.86 -22.69 -20.80
N LEU A 262 15.05 -22.28 -19.83
CA LEU A 262 14.47 -23.16 -18.81
C LEU A 262 13.50 -24.16 -19.44
N ASP A 263 12.59 -23.69 -20.29
CA ASP A 263 11.61 -24.53 -20.96
C ASP A 263 12.26 -25.56 -21.88
N GLY A 264 13.31 -25.17 -22.62
CA GLY A 264 14.12 -26.10 -23.41
C GLY A 264 14.73 -27.23 -22.58
N ARG A 265 15.24 -26.95 -21.38
CA ARG A 265 15.74 -27.99 -20.46
C ARG A 265 14.64 -28.91 -19.94
N ARG A 266 13.47 -28.36 -19.60
CA ARG A 266 12.34 -29.17 -19.13
C ARG A 266 11.89 -30.16 -20.19
N ARG A 267 11.77 -29.71 -21.44
CA ARG A 267 11.43 -30.59 -22.58
C ARG A 267 12.51 -31.63 -22.86
N GLY A 268 13.79 -31.26 -22.75
CA GLY A 268 14.91 -32.19 -22.94
C GLY A 268 15.06 -33.22 -21.81
N ALA A 269 14.61 -32.92 -20.59
CA ALA A 269 14.62 -33.86 -19.48
C ALA A 269 13.42 -34.85 -19.50
N ALA A 270 12.38 -34.54 -20.27
CA ALA A 270 11.18 -35.36 -20.42
C ALA A 270 11.23 -36.32 -21.62
N ALA A 271 12.28 -36.25 -22.45
CA ALA A 271 12.54 -37.09 -23.62
C ALA A 271 13.63 -38.12 -23.33
#